data_AF-A0A954MHY3-F1
#
_entry.id   AF-A0A954MHY3-F1
#
_cell.length_a   1.000
_cell.length_b   1.000
_cell.length_c   1.000
_cell.angle_alpha   90.00
_cell.angle_beta   90.00
_cell.angle_gamma   90.00
#
_symmetry.space_group_name_H-M   'P 1'
#
loop_
_entity.id
_entity.type
_entity.pdbx_description
1 polymer ?
#
loop_
_entity_poly.entity_id
_entity_poly.type
_entity_poly.pdbx_seq_one_letter_code
_entity_poly.pdbx_strand_id
1 'polypeptide(L)'
;MNIRSSLIICSLGLVSLLGCGNSEPRFSHREEFHQLEPFARDYVAEVLNTYFGTPVDSVAWERLPLEYHYTTAVVAGEPTERKVQLTLTEEHPSIGPGTEIAFTSGNLDGKGTGWIRDWDPSSGTAVLETRLVTAPAAGDEVLVGP
;
A
#
# COMPACT_ATOMS: atom_id res chain seq x y z
N MET A 1 -57.90 35.65 35.08
CA MET A 1 -57.07 36.30 36.11
C MET A 1 -56.18 35.23 36.74
N ASN A 2 -54.85 35.40 36.60
CA ASN A 2 -53.69 34.71 37.24
C ASN A 2 -53.55 33.20 37.00
N ILE A 3 -52.64 32.67 36.16
CA ILE A 3 -51.15 32.70 36.06
C ILE A 3 -50.43 31.97 37.21
N ARG A 4 -49.50 31.09 36.80
CA ARG A 4 -48.36 30.41 37.47
C ARG A 4 -48.57 28.90 37.58
N SER A 5 -47.63 27.99 37.30
CA SER A 5 -46.25 28.00 36.78
C SER A 5 -45.89 26.52 36.59
N SER A 6 -45.12 26.17 35.55
CA SER A 6 -43.92 25.32 35.66
C SER A 6 -43.38 24.94 34.28
N LEU A 7 -42.19 25.46 34.00
CA LEU A 7 -41.21 24.92 33.06
C LEU A 7 -40.99 23.42 33.35
N ILE A 8 -40.75 22.62 32.30
CA ILE A 8 -39.53 21.81 32.14
C ILE A 8 -39.29 21.67 30.62
N ILE A 9 -38.16 22.21 30.21
CA ILE A 9 -37.51 22.07 28.91
C ILE A 9 -36.60 20.85 29.01
N CYS A 10 -36.75 19.86 28.12
CA CYS A 10 -35.73 18.86 27.74
C CYS A 10 -36.41 17.91 26.74
N SER A 11 -36.14 17.92 25.44
CA SER A 11 -34.88 17.55 24.77
C SER A 11 -35.13 16.28 23.93
N LEU A 12 -34.50 16.23 22.76
CA LEU A 12 -34.34 15.08 21.86
C LEU A 12 -35.46 14.83 20.83
N GLY A 13 -35.31 15.51 19.70
CA GLY A 13 -35.46 14.81 18.42
C GLY A 13 -34.31 13.82 18.18
N LEU A 14 -34.33 13.20 17.00
CA LEU A 14 -33.28 12.39 16.39
C LEU A 14 -33.35 10.87 16.65
N VAL A 15 -34.18 10.15 15.89
CA VAL A 15 -33.86 8.77 15.45
C VAL A 15 -34.32 8.59 13.99
N SER A 16 -33.68 9.35 13.11
CA SER A 16 -33.51 8.95 11.70
C SER A 16 -32.08 8.45 11.61
N LEU A 17 -31.89 7.16 11.25
CA LEU A 17 -30.65 6.49 10.77
C LEU A 17 -30.64 5.01 11.24
N LEU A 18 -31.63 4.22 10.84
CA LEU A 18 -31.42 2.76 10.70
C LEU A 18 -30.78 2.53 9.33
N GLY A 19 -29.51 2.87 9.23
CA GLY A 19 -28.71 2.73 8.02
C GLY A 19 -27.26 2.49 8.39
N CYS A 20 -26.95 1.26 8.82
CA CYS A 20 -25.62 0.66 8.84
C CYS A 20 -25.83 -0.86 8.96
N GLY A 21 -26.08 -1.52 7.83
CA GLY A 21 -25.98 -2.98 7.78
C GLY A 21 -24.52 -3.36 8.00
N ASN A 22 -24.22 -3.92 9.18
CA ASN A 22 -22.98 -4.66 9.41
C ASN A 22 -23.06 -5.98 8.64
N SER A 23 -22.94 -5.93 7.31
CA SER A 23 -22.56 -7.11 6.55
C SER A 23 -21.04 -7.21 6.65
N GLU A 24 -20.55 -7.93 7.64
CA GLU A 24 -19.18 -8.41 7.61
C GLU A 24 -19.00 -9.16 6.27
N PRO A 25 -17.94 -8.89 5.51
CA PRO A 25 -17.65 -9.64 4.30
C PRO A 25 -17.51 -11.12 4.68
N ARG A 26 -18.41 -11.95 4.15
CA ARG A 26 -18.37 -13.40 4.32
C ARG A 26 -17.93 -14.02 3.02
N PHE A 27 -16.99 -14.95 3.11
CA PHE A 27 -16.72 -15.85 1.99
C PHE A 27 -17.94 -16.75 1.81
N SER A 28 -18.58 -16.65 0.66
CA SER A 28 -19.60 -17.59 0.20
C SER A 28 -19.05 -18.34 -1.02
N HIS A 29 -19.41 -19.61 -1.14
CA HIS A 29 -19.15 -20.32 -2.38
C HIS A 29 -19.92 -19.68 -3.55
N ARG A 30 -19.34 -19.74 -4.75
CA ARG A 30 -20.04 -19.30 -5.96
C ARG A 30 -21.19 -20.26 -6.28
N GLU A 31 -22.21 -19.83 -7.02
CA GLU A 31 -23.40 -20.63 -7.30
C GLU A 31 -23.07 -21.99 -7.95
N GLU A 32 -22.01 -22.04 -8.76
CA GLU A 32 -21.54 -23.22 -9.46
C GLU A 32 -20.99 -24.29 -8.51
N PHE A 33 -20.51 -23.90 -7.32
CA PHE A 33 -20.06 -24.85 -6.29
C PHE A 33 -21.22 -25.69 -5.77
N HIS A 34 -22.44 -25.13 -5.71
CA HIS A 34 -23.62 -25.83 -5.25
C HIS A 34 -24.17 -26.82 -6.30
N GLN A 35 -23.73 -26.68 -7.55
CA GLN A 35 -24.06 -27.59 -8.65
C GLN A 35 -23.13 -28.82 -8.71
N LEU A 36 -22.07 -28.83 -7.88
CA LEU A 36 -21.16 -29.97 -7.80
C LEU A 36 -21.81 -31.15 -7.06
N GLU A 37 -21.54 -32.36 -7.56
CA GLU A 37 -21.86 -33.60 -6.86
C GLU A 37 -21.27 -33.59 -5.42
N PRO A 38 -21.94 -34.22 -4.43
CA PRO A 38 -21.52 -34.18 -3.03
C PRO A 38 -20.03 -34.51 -2.82
N PHE A 39 -19.51 -35.55 -3.47
CA PHE A 39 -18.12 -35.96 -3.32
C PHE A 39 -17.12 -34.90 -3.82
N ALA A 40 -17.49 -34.12 -4.83
CA ALA A 40 -16.62 -33.06 -5.37
C ALA A 40 -16.59 -31.84 -4.43
N ARG A 41 -17.70 -31.56 -3.74
CA ARG A 41 -17.75 -30.51 -2.70
C ARG A 41 -16.87 -30.89 -1.51
N ASP A 42 -16.94 -32.14 -1.07
CA ASP A 42 -16.13 -32.66 0.03
C ASP A 42 -14.64 -32.61 -0.31
N TYR A 43 -14.27 -33.04 -1.52
CA TYR A 43 -12.90 -32.95 -2.01
C TYR A 43 -12.37 -31.51 -2.06
N VAL A 44 -13.17 -30.58 -2.60
CA VAL A 44 -12.76 -29.16 -2.63
C VAL A 44 -12.62 -28.59 -1.22
N ALA A 45 -13.55 -28.92 -0.30
CA ALA A 45 -13.45 -28.50 1.09
C ALA A 45 -12.19 -29.07 1.78
N GLU A 46 -11.87 -30.33 1.53
CA GLU A 46 -10.66 -30.99 2.05
C GLU A 46 -9.39 -30.35 1.50
N VAL A 47 -9.32 -30.09 0.19
CA VAL A 47 -8.18 -29.42 -0.44
C VAL A 47 -8.02 -28.01 0.12
N LEU A 48 -9.09 -27.23 0.20
CA LEU A 48 -9.04 -25.87 0.75
C LEU A 48 -8.57 -25.89 2.21
N ASN A 49 -9.10 -26.78 3.04
CA ASN A 49 -8.70 -26.91 4.43
C ASN A 49 -7.25 -27.42 4.59
N THR A 50 -6.80 -28.33 3.74
CA THR A 50 -5.44 -28.92 3.79
C THR A 50 -4.37 -27.89 3.45
N TYR A 51 -4.60 -27.08 2.41
CA TYR A 51 -3.58 -26.14 1.91
C TYR A 51 -3.71 -24.73 2.48
N PHE A 52 -4.92 -24.31 2.88
CA PHE A 52 -5.20 -22.95 3.32
C PHE A 52 -5.76 -22.87 4.75
N GLY A 53 -5.94 -24.01 5.42
CA GLY A 53 -6.53 -24.08 6.76
C GLY A 53 -8.05 -23.84 6.75
N THR A 54 -8.64 -23.80 7.94
CA THR A 54 -10.02 -23.33 8.11
C THR A 54 -10.01 -21.81 7.93
N PRO A 55 -10.86 -21.21 7.07
CA PRO A 55 -10.96 -19.76 6.92
C PRO A 55 -11.58 -19.16 8.19
N VAL A 56 -10.79 -19.09 9.24
CA VAL A 56 -10.98 -18.22 10.40
C VAL A 56 -9.95 -17.10 10.22
N ASP A 57 -10.44 -15.93 9.83
CA ASP A 57 -9.66 -14.69 9.75
C ASP A 57 -8.39 -14.76 8.88
N SER A 58 -8.52 -15.14 7.61
CA SER A 58 -7.47 -14.87 6.62
C SER A 58 -7.41 -13.37 6.27
N VAL A 59 -6.96 -12.56 7.23
CA VAL A 59 -6.59 -11.14 7.06
C VAL A 59 -5.06 -11.01 6.91
N ALA A 60 -4.34 -12.08 6.55
CA ALA A 60 -2.89 -12.00 6.42
C ALA A 60 -2.46 -11.13 5.22
N TRP A 61 -3.26 -11.11 4.15
CA TRP A 61 -2.99 -10.30 2.95
C TRP A 61 -3.63 -8.91 3.00
N GLU A 62 -4.71 -8.70 3.77
CA GLU A 62 -5.39 -7.40 3.93
C GLU A 62 -4.82 -6.52 5.05
N ARG A 63 -3.97 -7.07 5.93
CA ARG A 63 -3.31 -6.33 7.02
C ARG A 63 -1.80 -6.20 6.89
N LEU A 64 -1.22 -6.53 5.73
CA LEU A 64 0.03 -5.86 5.41
C LEU A 64 -0.35 -4.41 5.11
N PRO A 65 0.06 -3.42 5.92
CA PRO A 65 0.07 -2.05 5.45
C PRO A 65 1.09 -2.01 4.30
N LEU A 66 0.65 -2.40 3.10
CA LEU A 66 1.31 -2.03 1.86
C LEU A 66 0.99 -0.55 1.66
N GLU A 67 1.40 0.28 2.60
CA GLU A 67 1.59 1.68 2.33
C GLU A 67 2.70 1.69 1.28
N TYR A 68 2.29 1.87 0.03
CA TYR A 68 3.18 2.12 -1.09
C TYR A 68 3.85 3.48 -0.83
N HIS A 69 4.79 3.48 0.11
CA HIS A 69 5.68 4.59 0.41
C HIS A 69 6.77 4.65 -0.66
N TYR A 70 6.37 4.62 -1.92
CA TYR A 70 7.27 4.98 -2.99
C TYR A 70 6.86 6.33 -3.55
N THR A 71 7.84 7.16 -3.87
CA THR A 71 7.65 8.35 -4.70
C THR A 71 8.23 8.08 -6.08
N THR A 72 7.67 8.73 -7.09
CA THR A 72 8.35 8.84 -8.38
C THR A 72 9.41 9.94 -8.29
N ALA A 73 10.49 9.80 -9.06
CA ALA A 73 11.51 10.82 -9.18
C ALA A 73 12.18 10.73 -10.56
N VAL A 74 12.88 11.79 -10.92
CA VAL A 74 13.68 11.86 -12.15
C VAL A 74 15.13 12.07 -11.78
N VAL A 75 16.03 11.34 -12.45
CA VAL A 75 17.48 11.53 -12.31
C VAL A 75 17.86 12.90 -12.85
N ALA A 76 18.59 13.67 -12.04
CA ALA A 76 19.05 15.01 -12.36
C ALA A 76 20.58 15.10 -12.37
N GLY A 77 21.10 16.21 -12.90
CA GLY A 77 22.52 16.55 -12.87
C GLY A 77 23.40 15.59 -13.68
N GLU A 78 24.59 15.30 -13.16
CA GLU A 78 25.55 14.36 -13.75
C GLU A 78 25.66 13.11 -12.86
N PRO A 79 24.73 12.16 -12.99
CA PRO A 79 24.75 10.94 -12.20
C PRO A 79 25.97 10.07 -12.52
N THR A 80 26.36 9.26 -11.55
CA THR A 80 27.42 8.26 -11.68
C THR A 80 26.91 6.91 -11.21
N GLU A 81 27.69 5.86 -11.40
CA GLU A 81 27.34 4.51 -10.94
C GLU A 81 27.25 4.39 -9.41
N ARG A 82 27.68 5.38 -8.62
CA ARG A 82 27.59 5.36 -7.13
C ARG A 82 26.84 6.53 -6.53
N LYS A 83 26.40 7.49 -7.34
CA LYS A 83 25.81 8.74 -6.85
C LYS A 83 24.75 9.21 -7.85
N VAL A 84 23.55 9.44 -7.36
CA VAL A 84 22.41 9.86 -8.17
C VAL A 84 21.76 11.07 -7.51
N GLN A 85 21.51 12.12 -8.28
CA GLN A 85 20.69 13.24 -7.83
C GLN A 85 19.27 13.02 -8.33
N LEU A 86 18.29 13.24 -7.46
CA LEU A 86 16.88 12.95 -7.71
C LEU A 86 16.06 14.23 -7.55
N THR A 87 15.21 14.49 -8.53
CA THR A 87 14.13 15.46 -8.42
C THR A 87 12.86 14.68 -8.13
N LEU A 88 12.37 14.75 -6.88
CA LEU A 88 11.15 14.08 -6.48
C LEU A 88 9.94 14.79 -7.10
N THR A 89 8.97 14.02 -7.60
CA THR A 89 7.71 14.57 -8.13
C THR A 89 6.72 14.89 -7.01
N GLU A 90 6.80 14.18 -5.89
CA GLU A 90 5.97 14.33 -4.71
C GLU A 90 6.83 14.34 -3.44
N GLU A 91 6.35 14.98 -2.37
CA GLU A 91 7.03 14.92 -1.08
C GLU A 91 6.92 13.52 -0.47
N HIS A 92 8.06 12.91 -0.17
CA HIS A 92 8.13 11.58 0.45
C HIS A 92 8.61 11.68 1.91
N PRO A 93 7.85 11.17 2.90
CA PRO A 93 8.12 11.41 4.32
C PRO A 93 9.37 10.72 4.85
N SER A 94 9.92 9.71 4.14
CA SER A 94 11.15 9.03 4.56
C SER A 94 11.97 8.55 3.35
N ILE A 95 13.03 9.29 3.01
CA ILE A 95 14.12 8.81 2.15
C ILE A 95 15.38 8.86 2.99
N GLY A 96 16.13 7.76 3.04
CA GLY A 96 17.35 7.67 3.83
C GLY A 96 18.14 6.40 3.52
N PRO A 97 19.12 6.07 4.38
CA PRO A 97 19.86 4.81 4.26
C PRO A 97 18.91 3.60 4.29
N GLY A 98 19.14 2.64 3.39
CA GLY A 98 18.30 1.45 3.22
C GLY A 98 17.07 1.64 2.32
N THR A 99 16.79 2.85 1.83
CA THR A 99 15.77 3.07 0.80
C THR A 99 16.27 2.56 -0.56
N GLU A 100 15.41 1.90 -1.33
CA GLU A 100 15.69 1.45 -2.69
C GLU A 100 15.35 2.53 -3.72
N ILE A 101 16.19 2.62 -4.76
CA ILE A 101 15.93 3.35 -6.00
C ILE A 101 15.82 2.31 -7.12
N ALA A 102 14.62 2.16 -7.69
CA ALA A 102 14.37 1.27 -8.81
C ALA A 102 14.23 2.09 -10.11
N PHE A 103 15.02 1.75 -11.12
CA PHE A 103 15.00 2.46 -12.40
C PHE A 103 13.90 1.89 -13.31
N THR A 104 13.02 2.76 -13.79
CA THR A 104 11.85 2.41 -14.62
C THR A 104 11.94 2.95 -16.05
N SER A 105 13.08 3.56 -16.41
CA SER A 105 13.38 3.95 -17.78
C SER A 105 14.90 3.97 -18.04
N GLY A 106 15.29 4.25 -19.28
CA GLY A 106 16.69 4.34 -19.69
C GLY A 106 17.42 2.99 -19.71
N ASN A 107 18.75 3.05 -19.57
CA ASN A 107 19.66 1.90 -19.72
C ASN A 107 19.55 0.89 -18.58
N LEU A 108 18.92 1.28 -17.47
CA LEU A 108 18.76 0.47 -16.26
C LEU A 108 17.31 -0.03 -16.07
N ASP A 109 16.40 0.28 -17.00
CA ASP A 109 14.98 -0.12 -16.93
C ASP A 109 14.81 -1.62 -16.67
N GLY A 110 14.12 -1.95 -15.57
CA GLY A 110 13.81 -3.31 -15.12
C GLY A 110 15.02 -4.16 -14.73
N LYS A 111 16.22 -3.55 -14.63
CA LYS A 111 17.50 -4.27 -14.47
C LYS A 111 18.41 -3.70 -13.39
N GLY A 112 18.21 -2.45 -13.01
CA GLY A 112 19.00 -1.78 -11.98
C GLY A 112 18.15 -1.40 -10.80
N THR A 113 18.59 -1.77 -9.60
CA THR A 113 18.19 -1.10 -8.37
C THR A 113 19.43 -0.68 -7.59
N GLY A 114 19.31 0.41 -6.84
CA GLY A 114 20.37 0.97 -6.02
C GLY A 114 19.85 1.23 -4.61
N TRP A 115 20.51 0.66 -3.62
CA TRP A 115 20.20 0.91 -2.21
C TRP A 115 20.95 2.13 -1.73
N ILE A 116 20.24 3.08 -1.11
CA ILE A 116 20.81 4.31 -0.58
C ILE A 116 21.64 3.97 0.65
N ARG A 117 22.91 4.39 0.66
CA ARG A 117 23.80 4.36 1.84
C ARG A 117 23.71 5.66 2.62
N ASP A 118 23.63 6.78 1.89
CA ASP A 118 23.62 8.13 2.45
C ASP A 118 22.74 9.04 1.58
N TRP A 119 21.99 9.94 2.21
CA TRP A 119 21.01 10.81 1.57
C TRP A 119 21.22 12.26 2.02
N ASP A 120 21.46 13.15 1.07
CA ASP A 120 21.44 14.60 1.28
C ASP A 120 20.09 15.17 0.84
N PRO A 121 19.18 15.52 1.77
CA PRO A 121 17.88 16.07 1.43
C PRO A 121 17.96 17.49 0.87
N SER A 122 19.05 18.22 1.11
CA SER A 122 19.20 19.61 0.64
C SER A 122 19.52 19.66 -0.86
N SER A 123 20.29 18.69 -1.35
CA SER A 123 20.64 18.57 -2.76
C SER A 123 19.87 17.46 -3.49
N GLY A 124 19.04 16.70 -2.79
CA GLY A 124 18.31 15.54 -3.33
C GLY A 124 19.27 14.45 -3.81
N THR A 125 20.38 14.22 -3.11
CA THR A 125 21.47 13.37 -3.61
C THR A 125 21.61 12.09 -2.80
N ALA A 126 21.52 10.96 -3.48
CA ALA A 126 21.74 9.64 -2.93
C ALA A 126 23.15 9.13 -3.27
N VAL A 127 23.86 8.63 -2.26
CA VAL A 127 25.06 7.80 -2.44
C VAL A 127 24.67 6.35 -2.26
N LEU A 128 24.99 5.51 -3.24
CA LEU A 128 24.56 4.11 -3.26
C LEU A 128 25.54 3.20 -2.51
N GLU A 129 25.00 2.17 -1.85
CA GLU A 129 25.79 1.12 -1.19
C GLU A 129 26.69 0.40 -2.21
N THR A 130 26.07 -0.06 -3.29
CA THR A 130 26.72 -0.79 -4.38
C THR A 130 26.80 0.07 -5.63
N ARG A 131 27.84 -0.18 -6.45
CA ARG A 131 28.00 0.46 -7.74
C ARG A 131 27.00 -0.16 -8.74
N LEU A 132 26.26 0.67 -9.46
CA LEU A 132 25.40 0.26 -10.57
C LEU A 132 26.25 -0.29 -11.71
N VAL A 133 25.66 -1.14 -12.57
CA VAL A 133 26.35 -1.73 -13.72
C VAL A 133 26.74 -0.70 -14.79
N THR A 134 26.01 0.42 -14.84
CA THR A 134 26.30 1.59 -15.67
C THR A 134 25.69 2.82 -15.01
N ALA A 135 26.19 4.01 -15.35
CA ALA A 135 25.60 5.25 -14.85
C ALA A 135 24.21 5.43 -15.50
N PRO A 136 23.18 5.85 -14.74
CA PRO A 136 21.94 6.31 -15.34
C PRO A 136 22.16 7.61 -16.11
N ALA A 137 21.22 7.98 -16.97
CA ALA A 137 21.22 9.27 -17.64
C ALA A 137 20.37 10.27 -16.86
N ALA A 138 20.67 11.57 -17.00
CA ALA A 138 19.74 12.60 -16.56
C ALA A 138 18.43 12.49 -17.37
N GLY A 139 17.30 12.57 -16.68
CA GLY A 139 15.97 12.36 -17.25
C GLY A 139 15.42 10.95 -17.07
N ASP A 140 16.24 9.97 -16.62
CA ASP A 140 15.73 8.64 -16.31
C ASP A 140 14.71 8.69 -15.16
N GLU A 141 13.65 7.92 -15.27
CA GLU A 141 12.57 7.82 -14.29
C GLU A 141 12.91 6.73 -13.28
N VAL A 142 12.61 7.00 -12.01
CA VAL A 142 12.84 6.06 -10.91
C VAL A 142 11.66 6.04 -9.94
N LEU A 143 11.54 4.91 -9.25
CA LEU A 143 10.75 4.76 -8.04
C LEU A 143 11.70 4.77 -6.84
N VAL A 144 11.34 5.48 -5.77
CA VAL A 144 12.13 5.59 -4.55
C VAL A 144 11.25 5.16 -3.39
N GLY A 145 11.58 4.06 -2.72
CA GLY A 145 10.76 3.50 -1.64
C GLY A 145 11.54 2.54 -0.73
N PRO A 146 11.00 2.20 0.45
CA PRO A 146 11.63 1.28 1.40
C PRO A 146 11.71 -0.16 0.89
#